data_AF-N9XI23-F1
#
_entry.id   AF-N9XI23-F1
#
_cell.length_a   1.000
_cell.length_b   1.000
_cell.length_c   1.000
_cell.angle_alpha   90.00
_cell.angle_beta   90.00
_cell.angle_gamma   90.00
#
_symmetry.space_group_name_H-M   'P 1'
#
loop_
_entity.id
_entity.type
_entity.pdbx_description
1 polymer ?
#
loop_
_entity_poly.entity_id
_entity_poly.type
_entity_poly.pdbx_seq_one_letter_code
_entity_poly.pdbx_strand_id
1 'polypeptide(L)'
;MINLYSGTFSFYANNSDKILRSIKRGILDKKITDESEIDLKEVLNAKDIDKVFDELMIDIYLKDREYIVDYFSTEAFGGYDIEIFECIAPYINDGYFDFIDDNGNMLRKSFKDGECVKEYTKILWE
;
A
#
# COMPACT_ATOMS: atom_id res chain seq x y z
N MET A 1 18.49 6.85 5.97
CA MET A 1 17.56 5.92 5.30
C MET A 1 17.86 4.53 5.83
N ILE A 2 16.97 3.97 6.64
CA ILE A 2 17.09 2.60 7.16
C ILE A 2 16.31 1.71 6.19
N ASN A 3 17.01 0.79 5.53
CA ASN A 3 16.45 -0.20 4.62
C ASN A 3 15.90 -1.38 5.43
N LEU A 4 14.60 -1.65 5.33
CA LEU A 4 13.98 -2.87 5.85
C LEU A 4 13.57 -3.75 4.65
N TYR A 5 14.41 -4.74 4.34
CA TYR A 5 14.16 -5.75 3.31
C TYR A 5 13.49 -6.99 3.92
N SER A 6 12.26 -7.30 3.49
CA SER A 6 11.80 -8.65 3.13
C SER A 6 10.33 -8.60 2.69
N GLY A 7 10.05 -8.81 1.40
CA GLY A 7 8.71 -9.00 0.77
C GLY A 7 7.50 -8.40 1.48
N THR A 8 7.03 -7.24 1.02
CA THR A 8 6.02 -6.42 1.69
C THR A 8 4.59 -6.94 1.52
N PHE A 9 4.19 -7.37 0.33
CA PHE A 9 3.00 -8.21 0.07
C PHE A 9 2.93 -8.49 -1.43
N SER A 10 2.05 -9.40 -1.85
CA SER A 10 1.81 -9.65 -3.27
C SER A 10 0.33 -9.75 -3.59
N PHE A 11 -0.01 -9.66 -4.87
CA PHE A 11 -1.34 -9.97 -5.35
C PHE A 11 -1.28 -10.59 -6.75
N TYR A 12 -2.22 -11.47 -7.05
CA TYR A 12 -2.34 -12.04 -8.39
C TYR A 12 -2.68 -10.97 -9.43
N ALA A 13 -2.02 -11.01 -10.58
CA ALA A 13 -2.24 -10.06 -11.67
C ALA A 13 -3.70 -10.06 -12.18
N ASN A 14 -4.44 -11.15 -12.00
CA ASN A 14 -5.87 -11.21 -12.35
C ASN A 14 -6.79 -10.44 -11.38
N ASN A 15 -6.27 -9.96 -10.24
CA ASN A 15 -6.98 -9.08 -9.31
C ASN A 15 -6.74 -7.58 -9.59
N SER A 16 -5.87 -7.23 -10.55
CA SER A 16 -5.50 -5.84 -10.85
C SER A 16 -6.70 -4.92 -11.04
N ASP A 17 -7.69 -5.34 -11.85
CA ASP A 17 -8.91 -4.55 -12.08
C ASP A 17 -9.75 -4.33 -10.80
N LYS A 18 -9.77 -5.32 -9.91
CA LYS A 18 -10.50 -5.24 -8.64
C LYS A 18 -9.81 -4.28 -7.68
N ILE A 19 -8.48 -4.39 -7.57
CA ILE A 19 -7.65 -3.51 -6.74
C ILE A 19 -7.77 -2.07 -7.25
N LEU A 20 -7.62 -1.85 -8.56
CA LEU A 20 -7.78 -0.54 -9.20
C LEU A 20 -9.12 0.11 -8.84
N ARG A 21 -10.22 -0.63 -8.98
CA ARG A 21 -11.57 -0.13 -8.61
C ARG A 21 -11.68 0.14 -7.12
N SER A 22 -11.10 -0.71 -6.28
CA SER A 22 -11.11 -0.55 -4.83
C SER A 22 -10.36 0.69 -4.36
N ILE A 23 -9.17 0.98 -4.91
CA ILE A 23 -8.39 2.18 -4.59
C ILE A 23 -9.19 3.43 -4.92
N LYS A 24 -9.71 3.51 -6.17
CA LYS A 24 -10.51 4.66 -6.61
C LYS A 24 -11.74 4.89 -5.75
N ARG A 25 -12.45 3.79 -5.43
CA ARG A 25 -13.60 3.85 -4.55
C ARG A 25 -13.21 4.29 -3.13
N GLY A 26 -12.10 3.77 -2.61
CA GLY A 26 -11.57 4.15 -1.30
C GLY A 26 -11.29 5.64 -1.19
N ILE A 27 -10.61 6.21 -2.20
CA ILE A 27 -10.34 7.66 -2.31
C ILE A 27 -11.64 8.46 -2.24
N LEU A 28 -12.64 8.08 -3.04
CA LEU A 28 -13.93 8.77 -3.10
C LEU A 28 -14.76 8.62 -1.82
N ASP A 29 -14.89 7.39 -1.31
CA ASP A 29 -15.74 7.06 -0.15
C ASP A 29 -15.17 7.67 1.14
N LYS A 30 -13.84 7.64 1.30
CA LYS A 30 -13.13 8.18 2.47
C LYS A 30 -12.80 9.68 2.35
N LYS A 31 -13.16 10.31 1.22
CA LYS A 31 -12.92 11.74 0.93
C LYS A 31 -11.45 12.13 1.10
N ILE A 32 -10.56 11.28 0.62
CA ILE A 32 -9.12 11.56 0.62
C ILE A 32 -8.89 12.77 -0.30
N THR A 33 -8.23 13.79 0.21
CA THR A 33 -7.92 15.03 -0.51
C THR A 33 -6.43 15.16 -0.77
N ASP A 34 -6.07 15.97 -1.77
CA ASP A 34 -4.68 16.29 -2.14
C ASP A 34 -3.99 17.10 -1.01
N GLU A 35 -3.65 16.44 0.09
CA GLU A 35 -2.77 16.95 1.16
C GLU A 35 -1.39 16.29 1.12
N SER A 36 -1.21 15.39 0.16
CA SER A 36 -0.03 14.54 -0.03
C SER A 36 0.69 14.84 -1.34
N GLU A 37 1.91 14.31 -1.52
CA GLU A 37 2.66 14.41 -2.79
C GLU A 37 2.01 13.62 -3.96
N ILE A 38 1.00 12.80 -3.67
CA ILE A 38 0.22 12.03 -4.67
C ILE A 38 -0.74 12.94 -5.45
N ASP A 39 -0.75 12.80 -6.77
CA ASP A 39 -1.81 13.36 -7.63
C ASP A 39 -3.02 12.41 -7.67
N LEU A 40 -4.04 12.67 -6.83
CA LEU A 40 -5.22 11.81 -6.79
C LEU A 40 -6.03 11.85 -8.08
N LYS A 41 -5.91 12.89 -8.91
CA LYS A 41 -6.60 12.92 -10.21
C LYS A 41 -5.97 11.92 -11.17
N GLU A 42 -4.65 11.81 -11.18
CA GLU A 42 -3.95 10.79 -11.97
C GLU A 42 -4.33 9.39 -11.48
N VAL A 43 -4.39 9.15 -10.17
CA VAL A 43 -4.87 7.87 -9.60
C VAL A 43 -6.31 7.57 -10.04
N LEU A 44 -7.21 8.54 -9.97
CA LEU A 44 -8.61 8.37 -10.37
C LEU A 44 -8.78 8.13 -11.87
N ASN A 45 -7.92 8.70 -12.71
CA ASN A 45 -7.95 8.57 -14.17
C ASN A 45 -7.14 7.39 -14.72
N ALA A 46 -6.26 6.79 -13.90
CA ALA A 46 -5.41 5.67 -14.28
C ALA A 46 -6.21 4.49 -14.85
N LYS A 47 -5.69 3.85 -15.90
CA LYS A 47 -6.37 2.75 -16.60
C LYS A 47 -5.88 1.36 -16.19
N ASP A 48 -4.72 1.31 -15.57
CA ASP A 48 -4.03 0.09 -15.17
C ASP A 48 -3.42 0.25 -13.78
N ILE A 49 -3.00 -0.87 -13.23
CA ILE A 49 -2.51 -0.96 -11.85
C ILE A 49 -1.12 -0.36 -11.72
N ASP A 50 -0.28 -0.49 -12.75
CA ASP A 50 1.09 0.02 -12.75
C ASP A 50 1.09 1.53 -12.59
N LYS A 51 0.23 2.24 -13.33
CA LYS A 51 0.10 3.69 -13.21
C LYS A 51 -0.43 4.13 -11.85
N VAL A 52 -1.35 3.38 -11.25
CA VAL A 52 -1.81 3.71 -9.89
C VAL A 52 -0.69 3.55 -8.88
N PHE A 53 0.03 2.44 -8.91
CA PHE A 53 1.09 2.20 -7.94
C PHE A 53 2.28 3.17 -8.13
N ASP A 54 2.58 3.58 -9.37
CA ASP A 54 3.55 4.64 -9.70
C ASP A 54 3.15 5.99 -9.06
N GLU A 55 1.90 6.44 -9.24
CA GLU A 55 1.40 7.67 -8.62
C GLU A 55 1.33 7.60 -7.09
N LEU A 56 1.09 6.39 -6.56
CA LEU A 56 1.11 6.12 -5.12
C LEU A 56 2.54 5.96 -4.56
N MET A 57 3.57 6.07 -5.40
CA MET A 57 4.98 5.87 -5.04
C MET A 57 5.26 4.50 -4.40
N ILE A 58 4.61 3.47 -4.92
CA ILE A 58 4.74 2.08 -4.49
C ILE A 58 5.37 1.27 -5.61
N ASP A 59 6.58 0.76 -5.37
CA ASP A 59 7.27 -0.05 -6.37
C ASP A 59 6.68 -1.46 -6.42
N ILE A 60 6.21 -1.83 -7.61
CA ILE A 60 5.73 -3.18 -7.92
C ILE A 60 6.47 -3.78 -9.09
N TYR A 61 6.67 -5.09 -9.05
CA TYR A 61 7.20 -5.84 -10.19
C TYR A 61 6.42 -7.13 -10.39
N LEU A 62 6.23 -7.51 -11.65
CA LEU A 62 5.54 -8.74 -12.02
C LEU A 62 6.53 -9.91 -11.99
N LYS A 63 6.23 -10.93 -11.18
CA LYS A 63 6.93 -12.21 -11.17
C LYS A 63 5.92 -13.34 -11.32
N ASP A 64 6.12 -14.16 -12.35
CA ASP A 64 5.22 -15.25 -12.74
C ASP A 64 3.79 -14.77 -13.01
N ARG A 65 2.92 -14.78 -12.00
CA ARG A 65 1.50 -14.35 -12.07
C ARG A 65 1.12 -13.36 -10.98
N GLU A 66 2.10 -12.86 -10.23
CA GLU A 66 1.88 -12.01 -9.08
C GLU A 66 2.67 -10.72 -9.23
N TYR A 67 2.01 -9.62 -8.91
CA TYR A 67 2.69 -8.39 -8.59
C TYR A 67 3.23 -8.49 -7.17
N ILE A 68 4.54 -8.28 -7.03
CA ILE A 68 5.23 -8.22 -5.76
C ILE A 68 5.50 -6.76 -5.47
N VAL A 69 5.14 -6.34 -4.26
CA VAL A 69 5.52 -5.03 -3.74
C VAL A 69 6.90 -5.17 -3.12
N ASP A 70 7.82 -4.28 -3.49
CA ASP A 70 9.22 -4.34 -3.00
C ASP A 70 9.48 -3.20 -2.01
N TYR A 71 8.92 -2.02 -2.26
CA TYR A 71 9.21 -0.81 -1.51
C TYR A 71 7.99 0.11 -1.39
N PHE A 72 7.90 0.80 -0.26
CA PHE A 72 6.85 1.76 0.04
C PHE A 72 7.45 2.94 0.82
N SER A 73 7.19 4.17 0.36
CA SER A 73 7.48 5.39 1.11
C SER A 73 6.24 5.85 1.89
N THR A 74 6.34 5.96 3.21
CA THR A 74 5.22 6.31 4.11
C THR A 74 4.75 7.74 3.99
N GLU A 75 5.61 8.64 3.52
CA GLU A 75 5.30 10.06 3.37
C GLU A 75 4.28 10.29 2.23
N ALA A 76 4.14 9.34 1.31
CA ALA A 76 3.32 9.51 0.12
C ALA A 76 1.83 9.72 0.45
N PHE A 77 1.30 9.21 1.56
CA PHE A 77 -0.15 9.12 1.77
C PHE A 77 -0.76 10.16 2.71
N GLY A 78 0.03 11.08 3.27
CA GLY A 78 -0.51 12.09 4.20
C GLY A 78 -1.31 11.52 5.38
N GLY A 79 -1.05 10.26 5.77
CA GLY A 79 -1.79 9.55 6.82
C GLY A 79 -2.98 8.69 6.36
N TYR A 80 -3.30 8.63 5.06
CA TYR A 80 -4.42 7.83 4.49
C TYR A 80 -4.00 6.43 4.01
N ASP A 81 -2.81 5.99 4.39
CA ASP A 81 -2.21 4.75 3.92
C ASP A 81 -2.99 3.52 4.41
N ILE A 82 -3.40 3.49 5.69
CA ILE A 82 -4.21 2.38 6.24
C ILE A 82 -5.55 2.33 5.53
N GLU A 83 -6.14 3.49 5.25
CA GLU A 83 -7.42 3.59 4.61
C GLU A 83 -7.45 2.95 3.22
N ILE A 84 -6.40 3.20 2.44
CA ILE A 84 -6.25 2.66 1.09
C ILE A 84 -5.91 1.16 1.14
N PHE A 85 -5.07 0.74 2.08
CA PHE A 85 -4.72 -0.67 2.23
C PHE A 85 -5.89 -1.54 2.68
N GLU A 86 -6.75 -1.05 3.57
CA GLU A 86 -8.02 -1.72 3.91
C GLU A 86 -8.92 -1.94 2.69
N CYS A 87 -8.95 -0.99 1.74
CA CYS A 87 -9.80 -1.10 0.55
C CYS A 87 -9.34 -2.21 -0.41
N ILE A 88 -8.03 -2.53 -0.40
CA ILE A 88 -7.47 -3.54 -1.31
C ILE A 88 -7.23 -4.88 -0.62
N ALA A 89 -7.22 -4.93 0.71
CA ALA A 89 -6.92 -6.12 1.52
C ALA A 89 -7.62 -7.42 1.05
N PRO A 90 -8.91 -7.43 0.63
CA PRO A 90 -9.56 -8.64 0.14
C PRO A 90 -8.96 -9.26 -1.14
N TYR A 91 -8.05 -8.55 -1.80
CA TYR A 91 -7.41 -8.97 -3.06
C TYR A 91 -5.90 -9.17 -2.92
N ILE A 92 -5.35 -8.88 -1.74
CA ILE A 92 -3.95 -9.04 -1.41
C ILE A 92 -3.74 -10.44 -0.83
N ASN A 93 -2.63 -11.08 -1.19
CA ASN A 93 -2.19 -12.32 -0.55
C ASN A 93 -1.69 -12.01 0.86
N ASP A 94 -1.86 -12.95 1.79
CA ASP A 94 -1.35 -12.80 3.16
C ASP A 94 0.12 -12.37 3.16
N GLY A 95 0.44 -11.34 3.95
CA GLY A 95 1.73 -10.65 3.90
C GLY A 95 1.81 -9.54 4.92
N TYR A 96 2.93 -8.83 4.96
CA TYR A 96 3.08 -7.67 5.84
C TYR A 96 4.16 -6.74 5.33
N PHE A 97 4.04 -5.45 5.65
CA PHE A 97 5.11 -4.50 5.43
C PHE A 97 5.41 -3.72 6.70
N ASP A 98 6.69 -3.43 6.89
CA ASP A 98 7.20 -2.65 8.00
C ASP A 98 7.57 -1.25 7.53
N PHE A 99 7.35 -0.26 8.38
CA PHE A 99 7.73 1.12 8.12
C PHE A 99 8.04 1.89 9.39
N ILE A 100 8.67 3.05 9.25
CA ILE A 100 9.02 3.92 10.37
C ILE A 100 8.07 5.12 10.34
N ASP A 101 7.40 5.41 11.45
CA ASP A 101 6.59 6.64 11.58
C ASP A 101 7.45 7.88 11.88
N ASP A 102 6.81 9.05 11.87
CA ASP A 102 7.43 10.35 12.16
C ASP A 102 8.09 10.43 13.55
N ASN A 103 7.72 9.53 14.47
CA ASN A 103 8.29 9.44 15.82
C ASN A 103 9.44 8.44 15.91
N GLY A 104 9.82 7.80 14.80
CA GLY A 104 10.87 6.79 14.75
C GLY A 104 10.41 5.39 15.20
N ASN A 105 9.11 5.16 15.35
CA ASN A 105 8.57 3.84 15.73
C ASN A 105 8.48 2.94 14.50
N MET A 106 8.91 1.68 14.67
CA MET A 106 8.63 0.65 13.68
C MET A 106 7.17 0.21 13.80
N LEU A 107 6.45 0.28 12.70
CA LEU A 107 5.07 -0.13 12.55
C LEU A 107 5.02 -1.23 11.51
N ARG A 108 4.09 -2.17 11.72
CA ARG A 108 3.77 -3.21 10.75
C ARG A 108 2.33 -3.03 10.29
N LYS A 109 2.09 -3.19 8.99
CA LYS A 109 0.76 -3.51 8.48
C LYS A 109 0.74 -4.93 7.97
N SER A 110 -0.21 -5.70 8.47
CA SER A 110 -0.37 -7.12 8.15
C SER A 110 -1.64 -7.30 7.33
N PHE A 111 -1.51 -7.96 6.19
CA PHE A 111 -2.61 -8.47 5.39
C PHE A 111 -2.85 -9.92 5.78
N LYS A 112 -4.05 -10.23 6.26
CA LYS A 112 -4.41 -11.60 6.65
C LYS A 112 -5.90 -11.83 6.48
N ASP A 113 -6.27 -12.95 5.86
CA ASP A 113 -7.67 -13.37 5.69
C ASP A 113 -8.54 -12.29 5.00
N GLY A 114 -7.93 -11.48 4.13
CA GLY A 114 -8.59 -10.38 3.43
C GLY A 114 -8.76 -9.09 4.22
N GLU A 115 -8.17 -9.00 5.41
CA GLU A 115 -8.16 -7.82 6.27
C GLU A 115 -6.76 -7.18 6.31
N CYS A 116 -6.69 -5.87 6.57
CA CYS A 116 -5.44 -5.15 6.82
C CYS A 116 -5.49 -4.59 8.23
N VAL A 117 -4.51 -4.96 9.06
CA VAL A 117 -4.40 -4.48 10.45
C VAL A 117 -3.09 -3.74 10.67
N LYS A 118 -3.11 -2.69 11.50
CA LYS A 118 -1.93 -1.96 11.95
C LYS A 118 -1.46 -2.51 13.30
N GLU A 119 -0.21 -2.91 13.38
CA GLU A 119 0.43 -3.43 14.57
C GLU A 119 1.61 -2.54 14.98
N TYR A 120 1.71 -2.22 16.27
CA TYR A 120 2.90 -1.56 16.81
C TYR A 120 3.96 -2.61 17.10
N THR A 121 5.07 -2.58 16.35
CA THR A 121 6.18 -3.49 16.58
C THR A 121 7.17 -2.79 17.51
N LYS A 122 7.43 -3.37 18.69
CA LYS A 122 8.46 -2.81 19.59
C LYS A 122 9.79 -2.77 18.85
N ILE A 123 10.43 -1.61 18.84
CA ILE A 123 11.82 -1.50 18.39
C ILE A 123 12.67 -2.33 19.37
N LEU A 124 13.21 -3.46 18.91
CA LEU A 124 14.30 -4.15 19.59
C LEU A 124 15.58 -3.37 19.29
N TRP A 125 15.82 -2.29 20.04
CA TRP A 125 17.19 -1.82 20.24
C TRP A 125 17.78 -2.72 21.34
N GLU A 126 18.46 -3.80 20.94
CA GLU A 126 19.55 -4.37 21.74
C GLU A 126 20.88 -3.79 21.27
#